data_AF-A0A2V8MCW1-F1
#
_entry.id   AF-A0A2V8MCW1-F1
#
_cell.length_a   1.000
_cell.length_b   1.000
_cell.length_c   1.000
_cell.angle_alpha   90.00
_cell.angle_beta   90.00
_cell.angle_gamma   90.00
#
_symmetry.space_group_name_H-M   'P 1'
#
loop_
_entity.id
_entity.type
_entity.pdbx_description
1 polymer ?
#
loop_
_entity_poly.entity_id
_entity_poly.type
_entity_poly.pdbx_seq_one_letter_code
_entity_poly.pdbx_strand_id
1 'polypeptide(L)'
;DPRNKDLSGPNQIYVIGSTMMSTELGKLSETVNKSFLNLQYDLRYDDPSDPNRFFFRSDHYNYARKGIPIIFFFDGVHEDYHRPGDEPQKIDYVKMEKVARTIYMTLWEVANRPMRPKVDKPLPAQLQQRNQ
;
A
#
# COMPACT_ATOMS: atom_id res chain seq x y z
N ASP A 1 -0.79 2.73 -23.35
CA ASP A 1 0.59 3.23 -23.43
C ASP A 1 1.53 2.30 -22.64
N PRO A 2 2.76 2.00 -23.11
CA PRO A 2 3.71 1.14 -22.38
C PRO A 2 4.04 1.61 -20.95
N ARG A 3 3.89 2.90 -20.65
CA ARG A 3 4.07 3.48 -19.32
C ARG A 3 2.94 3.11 -18.34
N ASN A 4 1.80 2.61 -18.83
CA ASN A 4 0.69 2.12 -18.00
C ASN A 4 0.85 0.63 -17.63
N LYS A 5 1.97 -0.02 -17.99
CA LYS A 5 2.17 -1.46 -17.77
C LYS A 5 2.09 -1.90 -16.29
N ASP A 6 2.42 -0.97 -15.39
CA ASP A 6 2.44 -1.19 -13.94
C ASP A 6 1.24 -0.53 -13.26
N LEU A 7 0.26 -0.02 -14.01
CA LEU A 7 -0.99 0.50 -13.46
C LEU A 7 -1.88 -0.70 -13.07
N SER A 8 -2.40 -0.70 -11.84
CA SER A 8 -3.17 -1.85 -11.35
C SER A 8 -4.57 -1.90 -11.98
N GLY A 9 -5.15 -3.10 -12.03
CA GLY A 9 -6.48 -3.31 -12.62
C GLY A 9 -7.62 -2.60 -11.86
N PRO A 10 -8.83 -2.51 -12.45
CA PRO A 10 -9.98 -1.77 -11.89
C PRO A 10 -10.51 -2.31 -10.55
N ASN A 11 -10.12 -3.54 -10.17
CA ASN A 11 -10.45 -4.15 -8.88
C ASN A 11 -9.21 -4.66 -8.14
N GLN A 12 -8.06 -4.04 -8.40
CA GLN A 12 -6.76 -4.39 -7.84
C GLN A 12 -6.13 -3.14 -7.21
N ILE A 13 -5.27 -3.34 -6.22
CA ILE A 13 -4.43 -2.29 -5.64
C ILE A 13 -3.13 -2.90 -5.14
N TYR A 14 -2.00 -2.22 -5.32
CA TYR A 14 -0.77 -2.62 -4.65
C TYR A 14 -0.86 -2.28 -3.17
N VAL A 15 -0.45 -3.22 -2.34
CA VAL A 15 -0.41 -3.03 -0.89
C VAL A 15 1.02 -3.29 -0.44
N ILE A 16 1.71 -2.24 -0.03
CA ILE A 16 3.13 -2.28 0.27
C ILE A 16 3.34 -2.18 1.79
N GLY A 17 4.12 -3.11 2.34
CA GLY A 17 4.60 -3.19 3.72
C GLY A 17 3.60 -3.68 4.75
N SER A 18 2.40 -4.11 4.33
CA SER A 18 1.28 -4.43 5.23
C SER A 18 1.56 -5.54 6.24
N THR A 19 2.42 -6.49 5.89
CA THR A 19 2.76 -7.65 6.74
C THR A 19 4.20 -7.63 7.24
N MET A 20 5.00 -6.63 6.86
CA MET A 20 6.45 -6.62 7.12
C MET A 20 6.77 -6.57 8.62
N MET A 21 6.06 -5.74 9.38
CA MET A 21 6.37 -5.46 10.78
C MET A 21 5.28 -5.91 11.76
N SER A 22 4.04 -6.05 11.28
CA SER A 22 2.88 -6.43 12.09
C SER A 22 2.04 -7.47 11.36
N THR A 23 2.11 -8.71 11.82
CA THR A 23 1.21 -9.78 11.32
C THR A 23 -0.25 -9.47 11.64
N GLU A 24 -0.52 -8.81 12.77
CA GLU A 24 -1.87 -8.42 13.17
C GLU A 24 -2.47 -7.37 12.22
N LEU A 25 -1.73 -6.30 11.92
CA LEU A 25 -2.18 -5.26 10.99
C LEU A 25 -2.45 -5.80 9.58
N GLY A 26 -1.56 -6.65 9.09
CA GLY A 26 -1.72 -7.32 7.80
C GLY A 26 -2.99 -8.16 7.73
N LYS A 27 -3.19 -9.05 8.71
CA LYS A 27 -4.41 -9.88 8.81
C LYS A 27 -5.67 -9.03 8.92
N LEU A 28 -5.62 -7.94 9.70
CA LEU A 28 -6.75 -7.03 9.84
C LEU A 28 -7.15 -6.42 8.49
N SER A 29 -6.19 -5.88 7.75
CA SER A 29 -6.41 -5.29 6.42
C SER A 29 -6.98 -6.32 5.43
N GLU A 30 -6.45 -7.54 5.42
CA GLU A 30 -6.99 -8.62 4.59
C GLU A 30 -8.41 -9.02 4.98
N THR A 31 -8.71 -9.17 6.27
CA THR A 31 -10.05 -9.52 6.75
C THR A 31 -11.06 -8.44 6.39
N VAL A 32 -10.74 -7.17 6.65
CA VAL A 32 -11.61 -6.04 6.28
C VAL A 32 -11.88 -6.03 4.78
N ASN A 33 -10.83 -6.16 3.96
CA ASN A 33 -10.96 -6.17 2.52
C ASN A 33 -11.85 -7.33 2.03
N LYS A 34 -11.59 -8.56 2.49
CA LYS A 34 -12.36 -9.77 2.12
C LYS A 34 -13.83 -9.68 2.53
N SER A 35 -14.13 -9.06 3.67
CA SER A 35 -15.50 -8.89 4.17
C SER A 35 -16.25 -7.71 3.55
N PHE A 36 -15.60 -6.92 2.69
CA PHE A 36 -16.17 -5.70 2.14
C PHE A 36 -16.14 -5.70 0.61
N LEU A 37 -15.21 -4.98 -0.02
CA LEU A 37 -15.15 -4.82 -1.48
C LEU A 37 -14.23 -5.82 -2.19
N ASN A 38 -13.51 -6.62 -1.41
CA ASN A 38 -12.65 -7.73 -1.86
C ASN A 38 -11.76 -7.34 -3.06
N LEU A 39 -11.03 -6.24 -2.91
CA LEU A 39 -10.02 -5.80 -3.87
C LEU A 39 -8.91 -6.86 -3.95
N GLN A 40 -8.37 -7.08 -5.15
CA GLN A 40 -7.19 -7.91 -5.32
C GLN A 40 -5.98 -7.14 -4.79
N TYR A 41 -5.47 -7.55 -3.64
CA TYR A 41 -4.23 -7.01 -3.09
C TYR A 41 -3.04 -7.63 -3.80
N ASP A 42 -2.17 -6.78 -4.32
CA ASP A 42 -0.92 -7.19 -4.94
C ASP A 42 0.26 -6.73 -4.09
N LEU A 43 1.02 -7.69 -3.58
CA LEU A 43 2.13 -7.46 -2.64
C LEU A 43 3.49 -7.45 -3.35
N ARG A 44 3.55 -7.44 -4.69
CA ARG A 44 4.82 -7.65 -5.43
C ARG A 44 5.94 -6.69 -5.04
N TYR A 45 5.60 -5.46 -4.64
CA TYR A 45 6.57 -4.44 -4.26
C TYR A 45 7.07 -4.56 -2.80
N ASP A 46 6.62 -5.58 -2.07
CA ASP A 46 7.24 -6.00 -0.81
C ASP A 46 8.55 -6.76 -1.04
N ASP A 47 8.78 -7.27 -2.25
CA ASP A 47 10.03 -7.94 -2.63
C ASP A 47 11.20 -6.93 -2.58
N PRO A 48 12.19 -7.11 -1.68
CA PRO A 48 13.35 -6.23 -1.62
C PRO A 48 14.22 -6.25 -2.89
N SER A 49 14.05 -7.24 -3.75
CA SER A 49 14.71 -7.37 -5.05
C SER A 49 13.99 -6.67 -6.20
N ASP A 50 12.77 -6.12 -5.97
CA ASP A 50 12.08 -5.33 -7.00
C ASP A 50 12.94 -4.13 -7.42
N PRO A 51 13.23 -3.97 -8.73
CA PRO A 51 14.12 -2.93 -9.21
C PRO A 51 13.56 -1.51 -9.04
N ASN A 52 12.23 -1.35 -8.93
CA ASN A 52 11.61 -0.04 -8.75
C ASN A 52 11.73 0.47 -7.31
N ARG A 53 11.88 -0.45 -6.35
CA ARG A 53 12.07 -0.14 -4.93
C ARG A 53 10.99 0.80 -4.38
N PHE A 54 9.73 0.58 -4.74
CA PHE A 54 8.61 1.46 -4.37
C PHE A 54 8.41 1.61 -2.85
N PHE A 55 8.85 0.64 -2.05
CA PHE A 55 8.91 0.76 -0.59
C PHE A 55 9.64 2.03 -0.11
N PHE A 56 10.62 2.54 -0.85
CA PHE A 56 11.38 3.74 -0.49
C PHE A 56 10.85 5.03 -1.13
N ARG A 57 9.80 4.97 -1.95
CA ARG A 57 9.38 6.05 -2.85
C ARG A 57 8.20 6.87 -2.33
N SER A 58 7.83 6.75 -1.07
CA SER A 58 6.77 7.52 -0.43
C SER A 58 7.05 7.71 1.07
N ASP A 59 6.30 8.60 1.73
CA ASP A 59 6.55 9.06 3.09
C ASP A 59 6.45 7.96 4.15
N HIS A 60 5.69 6.89 3.88
CA HIS A 60 5.52 5.76 4.78
C HIS A 60 6.85 5.14 5.22
N TYR A 61 7.89 5.18 4.37
CA TYR A 61 9.24 4.68 4.69
C TYR A 61 9.80 5.31 5.98
N ASN A 62 9.56 6.61 6.19
CA ASN A 62 10.07 7.33 7.37
C ASN A 62 9.42 6.86 8.68
N TYR A 63 8.21 6.30 8.62
CA TYR A 63 7.53 5.67 9.75
C TYR A 63 8.06 4.24 9.96
N ALA A 64 8.17 3.46 8.88
CA ALA A 64 8.67 2.09 8.91
C ALA A 64 10.08 2.00 9.52
N ARG A 65 11.02 2.86 9.09
CA ARG A 65 12.39 2.88 9.63
C ARG A 65 12.48 3.29 11.12
N LYS A 66 11.40 3.84 11.68
CA LYS A 66 11.27 4.19 13.10
C LYS A 66 10.49 3.15 13.91
N GLY A 67 10.22 1.98 13.34
CA GLY A 67 9.53 0.91 14.08
C GLY A 67 8.00 1.00 14.04
N ILE A 68 7.43 1.83 13.17
CA ILE A 68 5.97 1.99 13.06
C ILE A 68 5.49 1.13 11.87
N PRO A 69 4.54 0.19 12.07
CA PRO A 69 4.03 -0.63 10.98
C PRO A 69 3.18 0.22 10.03
N ILE A 70 3.24 -0.06 8.74
CA ILE A 70 2.60 0.74 7.69
C ILE A 70 1.77 -0.15 6.77
N ILE A 71 0.83 0.48 6.05
CA ILE A 71 0.22 -0.07 4.84
C ILE A 71 0.24 1.06 3.82
N PHE A 72 0.91 0.87 2.69
CA PHE A 72 0.90 1.82 1.59
C PHE A 72 0.07 1.28 0.42
N PHE A 73 -1.08 1.91 0.18
CA PHE A 73 -1.95 1.61 -0.96
C PHE A 73 -1.48 2.40 -2.18
N PHE A 74 -1.17 1.71 -3.26
CA PHE A 74 -0.57 2.30 -4.46
C PHE A 74 -1.21 1.73 -5.71
N ASP A 75 -1.53 2.58 -6.69
CA ASP A 75 -2.14 2.15 -7.95
C ASP A 75 -1.10 1.84 -9.05
N GLY A 76 0.18 2.12 -8.80
CA GLY A 76 1.20 2.00 -9.84
C GLY A 76 1.52 3.34 -10.49
N VAL A 77 2.41 3.30 -11.47
CA VAL A 77 2.75 4.46 -12.31
C VAL A 77 1.95 4.41 -13.61
N HIS A 78 1.72 5.59 -14.19
CA HIS A 78 0.97 5.78 -15.42
C HIS A 78 1.71 6.72 -16.37
N GLU A 79 1.22 6.83 -17.59
CA GLU A 79 1.81 7.60 -18.68
C GLU A 79 1.98 9.08 -18.37
N ASP A 80 1.13 9.61 -17.49
CA ASP A 80 1.12 10.99 -17.04
C ASP A 80 1.83 11.22 -15.69
N TYR A 81 2.37 10.18 -15.04
CA TYR A 81 3.05 10.32 -13.76
C TYR A 81 4.23 11.31 -13.84
N HIS A 82 4.25 12.30 -12.94
CA HIS A 82 5.20 13.43 -12.95
C HIS A 82 5.17 14.27 -14.25
N ARG A 83 4.02 14.38 -14.92
CA ARG A 83 3.84 15.16 -16.14
C ARG A 83 2.59 16.05 -16.04
N PRO A 84 2.50 17.11 -16.87
CA PRO A 84 1.35 18.02 -16.85
C PRO A 84 0.00 17.36 -17.14
N GLY A 85 -0.02 16.19 -17.80
CA GLY A 85 -1.24 15.46 -18.13
C GLY A 85 -1.86 14.68 -16.97
N ASP A 86 -1.32 14.76 -15.76
CA ASP A 86 -1.88 14.15 -14.55
C ASP A 86 -3.07 14.98 -14.06
N GLU A 87 -4.20 14.78 -14.73
CA GLU A 87 -5.39 15.63 -14.62
C GLU A 87 -6.59 14.88 -14.02
N PRO A 88 -7.48 15.56 -13.26
CA PRO A 88 -8.60 14.92 -12.58
C PRO A 88 -9.56 14.13 -13.47
N GLN A 89 -9.67 14.49 -14.75
CA GLN A 89 -10.56 13.83 -15.71
C GLN A 89 -10.11 12.41 -16.06
N LYS A 90 -8.85 12.06 -15.78
CA LYS A 90 -8.27 10.73 -16.04
C LYS A 90 -8.35 9.78 -14.85
N ILE A 91 -8.82 10.26 -13.70
CA ILE A 91 -8.97 9.45 -12.50
C ILE A 91 -10.09 8.41 -12.71
N ASP A 92 -9.80 7.14 -12.40
CA ASP A 92 -10.83 6.12 -12.23
C ASP A 92 -11.53 6.32 -10.87
N TYR A 93 -12.58 7.14 -10.88
CA TYR A 93 -13.34 7.45 -9.66
C TYR A 93 -14.04 6.23 -9.05
N VAL A 94 -14.45 5.27 -9.88
CA VAL A 94 -15.11 4.04 -9.41
C VAL A 94 -14.13 3.21 -8.59
N LYS A 95 -12.91 3.05 -9.10
CA LYS A 95 -11.83 2.38 -8.37
C LYS A 95 -11.40 3.16 -7.14
N MET A 96 -11.21 4.48 -7.27
CA MET A 96 -10.80 5.35 -6.16
C MET A 96 -11.79 5.26 -5.00
N GLU A 97 -13.10 5.26 -5.28
CA GLU A 97 -14.13 5.09 -4.25
C GLU A 97 -13.94 3.75 -3.51
N LYS A 98 -13.75 2.64 -4.25
CA LYS A 98 -13.57 1.32 -3.63
C LYS A 98 -12.34 1.29 -2.72
N VAL A 99 -11.22 1.81 -3.21
CA VAL A 99 -9.96 1.86 -2.44
C VAL A 99 -10.14 2.73 -1.20
N ALA A 100 -10.69 3.94 -1.34
CA ALA A 100 -10.91 4.86 -0.24
C ALA A 100 -11.82 4.27 0.85
N ARG A 101 -12.91 3.59 0.47
CA ARG A 101 -13.82 2.94 1.42
C ARG A 101 -13.16 1.77 2.14
N THR A 102 -12.37 0.95 1.44
CA THR A 102 -11.60 -0.14 2.08
C THR A 102 -10.55 0.40 3.06
N ILE A 103 -9.85 1.48 2.71
CA ILE A 103 -8.91 2.17 3.61
C ILE A 103 -9.64 2.70 4.84
N TYR A 104 -10.78 3.36 4.64
CA TYR A 104 -11.60 3.88 5.73
C TYR A 104 -12.03 2.78 6.70
N MET A 105 -12.56 1.66 6.21
CA MET A 105 -12.97 0.55 7.06
C MET A 105 -11.78 -0.08 7.79
N THR A 106 -10.61 -0.17 7.15
CA THR A 106 -9.39 -0.67 7.79
C THR A 106 -8.95 0.25 8.93
N LEU A 107 -8.96 1.57 8.68
CA LEU A 107 -8.65 2.58 9.69
C LEU A 107 -9.66 2.55 10.84
N TRP A 108 -10.95 2.39 10.54
CA TRP A 108 -12.00 2.28 11.54
C TRP A 108 -11.76 1.12 12.51
N GLU A 109 -11.43 -0.06 11.97
CA GLU A 109 -11.10 -1.23 12.77
C GLU A 109 -9.80 -1.07 13.59
N VAL A 110 -8.80 -0.38 13.05
CA VAL A 110 -7.57 -0.07 13.80
C VAL A 110 -7.87 0.90 14.94
N ALA A 111 -8.64 1.96 14.70
CA ALA A 111 -8.91 3.03 15.66
C ALA A 111 -9.79 2.56 16.84
N ASN A 112 -10.67 1.58 16.62
CA ASN A 112 -11.59 1.07 17.64
C ASN A 112 -11.04 -0.16 18.41
N ARG A 113 -9.81 -0.58 18.15
CA ARG A 113 -9.16 -1.64 18.94
C ARG A 113 -8.69 -1.11 20.29
N PRO A 114 -8.76 -1.93 21.36
CA PRO A 114 -8.28 -1.54 22.70
C PRO A 114 -6.74 -1.41 22.76
N MET A 115 -6.04 -2.06 21.82
CA MET A 115 -4.58 -1.99 21.71
C MET A 115 -4.19 -1.70 20.27
N ARG A 116 -3.13 -0.89 20.10
CA ARG A 116 -2.52 -0.69 18.78
C ARG A 116 -2.03 -2.04 18.22
N PRO A 117 -2.04 -2.23 16.89
CA PRO A 117 -1.51 -3.45 16.28
C PRO A 117 -0.08 -3.73 16.73
N LYS A 118 0.18 -4.97 17.13
CA LYS A 118 1.50 -5.37 17.64
C LYS A 118 2.55 -5.31 16.52
N VAL A 119 3.70 -4.71 16.82
CA VAL A 119 4.92 -4.87 16.02
C VAL A 119 5.59 -6.15 16.48
N ASP A 120 5.51 -7.21 15.69
CA ASP A 120 5.98 -8.56 16.03
C ASP A 120 7.26 -8.95 15.29
N LYS A 121 7.68 -8.14 14.31
CA LYS A 121 8.89 -8.33 13.52
C LYS A 121 9.64 -7.01 13.36
N PRO A 122 10.98 -7.00 13.32
CA PRO A 122 11.72 -5.84 12.86
C PRO A 122 11.48 -5.62 11.37
N LEU A 123 11.69 -4.39 10.90
CA LEU A 123 11.73 -4.12 9.46
C LEU A 123 12.84 -4.98 8.81
N PRO A 124 12.60 -5.66 7.66
CA PRO A 124 13.61 -6.47 7.00
C PRO A 124 14.90 -5.69 6.77
N ALA A 125 16.06 -6.32 6.98
CA ALA A 125 17.36 -5.65 6.94
C ALA A 125 17.61 -4.90 5.61
N GLN A 126 17.19 -5.50 4.50
CA GLN A 126 17.27 -4.93 3.15
C GLN A 126 16.45 -3.63 2.99
N LEU A 127 15.45 -3.43 3.87
CA LEU A 127 14.52 -2.31 3.85
C LEU A 127 14.81 -1.25 4.93
N GLN A 128 15.80 -1.48 5.80
CA GLN A 128 16.13 -0.55 6.87
C GLN A 128 16.77 0.75 6.36
N GLN A 129 17.56 0.67 5.29
CA GLN A 129 18.26 1.82 4.72
C GLN A 129 17.99 1.92 3.22
N ARG A 130 17.79 3.16 2.78
CA ARG A 130 17.86 3.47 1.35
C ARG A 130 19.33 3.43 0.96
N ASN A 131 19.81 2.28 0.49
CA ASN A 131 21.09 2.22 -0.22
C ASN A 131 21.03 3.24 -1.35
N GLN A 132 21.89 4.26 -1.28
CA GLN A 132 22.04 5.32 -2.27
C GLN A 132 22.70 4.77 -3.52
#